data_AF-A0A9D5F1G6-F1
#
_entry.id   AF-A0A9D5F1G6-F1
#
_cell.length_a   1.000
_cell.length_b   1.000
_cell.length_c   1.000
_cell.angle_alpha   90.00
_cell.angle_beta   90.00
_cell.angle_gamma   90.00
#
_symmetry.space_group_name_H-M   'P 1'
#
loop_
_entity.id
_entity.type
_entity.pdbx_description
1 polymer ?
#
loop_
_entity_poly.entity_id
_entity_poly.type
_entity_poly.pdbx_seq_one_letter_code
_entity_poly.pdbx_strand_id
1 'polypeptide(L)' 'KIPNTTEIYLIVEKNPTPMAAGFKIPAGTAADVQTRLKMGQSSNVFAVVKADGKLFSAFKETKVTLGGCGG' A
#
# COMPACT_ATOMS: atom_id res chain seq x y z
N LYS A 1 4.27 14.67 -1.55
CA LYS A 1 4.67 13.78 -2.69
C LYS A 1 6.17 13.55 -2.58
N ILE A 2 6.64 12.31 -2.71
CA ILE A 2 8.07 11.98 -2.64
C ILE A 2 8.62 11.96 -4.08
N PRO A 3 9.55 12.85 -4.44
CA PRO A 3 10.15 12.85 -5.77
C PRO A 3 10.97 11.58 -6.01
N ASN A 4 11.19 11.20 -7.27
CA ASN A 4 11.99 10.02 -7.66
C ASN A 4 11.54 8.70 -7.01
N THR A 5 10.24 8.55 -6.78
CA THR A 5 9.68 7.28 -6.32
C THR A 5 9.86 6.23 -7.40
N THR A 6 10.52 5.13 -7.07
CA THR A 6 10.75 3.99 -7.95
C THR A 6 9.85 2.81 -7.64
N GLU A 7 9.46 2.65 -6.38
CA GLU A 7 8.63 1.54 -5.94
C GLU A 7 7.64 1.98 -4.85
N ILE A 8 6.42 1.45 -4.90
CA ILE A 8 5.39 1.64 -3.88
C ILE A 8 4.85 0.26 -3.49
N TYR A 9 4.86 -0.05 -2.21
CA TYR A 9 4.33 -1.28 -1.64
C TYR A 9 3.19 -0.94 -0.70
N LEU A 10 2.08 -1.65 -0.84
CA LEU A 10 0.94 -1.58 0.06
C LEU A 10 0.87 -2.88 0.86
N ILE A 11 0.92 -2.74 2.18
CA ILE A 11 0.94 -3.86 3.13
C ILE A 11 -0.26 -3.73 4.06
N VAL A 12 -0.98 -4.82 4.25
CA VAL A 12 -2.12 -4.93 5.15
C VAL A 12 -1.76 -5.94 6.23
N GLU A 13 -1.48 -5.45 7.43
CA GLU A 13 -0.91 -6.25 8.52
C GLU A 13 -1.71 -7.50 8.86
N LYS A 14 -3.05 -7.39 8.81
CA LYS A 14 -3.96 -8.44 9.27
C LYS A 14 -4.65 -9.23 8.16
N ASN A 15 -4.18 -9.12 6.93
CA ASN A 15 -4.63 -9.98 5.83
C ASN A 15 -3.81 -11.29 5.82
N PRO A 16 -4.40 -12.41 5.34
CA PRO A 16 -3.67 -13.67 5.19
C PRO A 16 -2.39 -13.52 4.36
N THR A 17 -2.43 -12.65 3.34
CA THR A 17 -1.26 -12.19 2.58
C THR A 17 -0.99 -10.73 2.93
N PRO A 18 0.06 -10.43 3.73
CA PRO A 18 0.32 -9.07 4.19
C PRO A 18 0.67 -8.12 3.05
N MET A 19 1.44 -8.56 2.06
CA MET A 19 1.74 -7.75 0.88
C MET A 19 0.53 -7.73 -0.05
N ALA A 20 -0.16 -6.60 -0.11
CA ALA A 20 -1.41 -6.48 -0.83
C ALA A 20 -1.23 -5.95 -2.25
N ALA A 21 -0.23 -5.10 -2.48
CA ALA A 21 0.17 -4.67 -3.83
C ALA A 21 1.62 -4.17 -3.85
N GLY A 22 2.26 -4.28 -5.02
CA GLY A 22 3.57 -3.70 -5.30
C GLY A 22 3.56 -3.05 -6.68
N PHE A 23 4.00 -1.80 -6.75
CA PHE A 23 4.04 -1.01 -7.97
C PHE A 23 5.46 -0.56 -8.22
N LYS A 24 5.96 -0.82 -9.44
CA LYS A 24 7.21 -0.23 -9.93
C LYS A 24 6.85 0.97 -10.78
N ILE A 25 7.38 2.13 -10.41
CA ILE A 25 7.17 3.41 -11.09
C ILE A 25 8.42 3.69 -11.95
N PRO A 26 8.32 3.63 -13.29
CA PRO A 26 9.41 4.00 -14.17
C PRO A 26 9.77 5.50 -14.04
N ALA A 27 11.02 5.85 -14.35
CA ALA A 27 11.45 7.24 -14.37
C ALA A 27 10.56 8.10 -15.29
N GLY A 28 10.18 9.28 -14.83
CA GLY A 28 9.28 10.19 -15.56
C GLY A 28 7.79 9.90 -15.39
N THR A 29 7.40 8.85 -14.66
CA THR A 29 5.99 8.55 -14.36
C THR A 29 5.57 9.24 -13.06
N ALA A 30 4.36 9.80 -13.03
CA ALA A 30 3.78 10.32 -11.79
C ALA A 30 3.53 9.16 -10.81
N ALA A 31 4.11 9.25 -9.61
CA ALA A 31 3.92 8.28 -8.53
C ALA A 31 2.57 8.49 -7.81
N ASP A 32 1.48 8.39 -8.58
CA ASP A 32 0.11 8.47 -8.08
C ASP A 32 -0.60 7.14 -8.41
N VAL A 33 -0.95 6.39 -7.38
CA VAL A 33 -1.54 5.06 -7.52
C VAL A 33 -2.80 4.99 -6.68
N GLN A 34 -3.92 4.74 -7.36
CA GLN A 34 -5.18 4.45 -6.72
C GLN A 34 -5.56 3.00 -7.04
N THR A 35 -5.75 2.19 -6.01
CA THR A 35 -6.20 0.80 -6.14
C THR A 35 -7.22 0.45 -5.06
N ARG A 36 -8.00 -0.60 -5.30
CA ARG A 36 -8.92 -1.17 -4.31
C ARG A 36 -8.29 -2.42 -3.72
N LEU A 37 -8.09 -2.44 -2.41
CA LEU A 37 -7.55 -3.58 -1.69
C LEU A 37 -8.67 -4.27 -0.90
N LYS A 38 -8.67 -5.61 -0.91
CA LYS A 38 -9.58 -6.39 -0.07
C LYS A 38 -9.03 -6.42 1.36
N MET A 39 -9.85 -6.06 2.33
CA MET A 39 -9.50 -6.04 3.75
C MET A 39 -10.34 -7.10 4.48
N GLY A 40 -9.69 -8.07 5.13
CA GLY A 40 -10.40 -9.11 5.86
C GLY A 40 -10.94 -8.65 7.21
N GLN A 41 -10.23 -7.74 7.86
CA GLN A 41 -10.58 -7.22 9.19
C GLN A 41 -10.01 -5.81 9.40
N SER A 42 -10.45 -5.14 10.46
CA SER A 42 -9.94 -3.80 10.82
C SER A 42 -8.45 -3.87 11.12
N SER A 43 -7.65 -3.11 10.37
CA SER A 43 -6.20 -3.10 10.53
C SER A 43 -5.54 -1.86 9.94
N ASN A 44 -4.26 -1.71 10.23
CA ASN A 44 -3.43 -0.72 9.60
C ASN A 44 -3.06 -1.17 8.18
N VAL A 45 -3.15 -0.21 7.25
CA VAL A 45 -2.59 -0.31 5.91
C VAL A 45 -1.32 0.51 5.89
N PHE A 46 -0.20 -0.12 5.58
CA PHE A 46 1.11 0.52 5.45
C PHE A 46 1.40 0.75 3.98
N ALA A 47 1.82 1.97 3.64
CA ALA A 47 2.37 2.32 2.35
C ALA A 47 3.87 2.54 2.51
N VAL A 48 4.67 1.71 1.86
CA VAL A 48 6.14 1.83 1.83
C VAL A 48 6.54 2.31 0.45
N VAL A 49 7.28 3.41 0.39
CA VAL A 49 7.73 4.06 -0.83
C VAL A 49 9.24 4.04 -0.87
N LYS A 50 9.82 3.56 -1.96
CA LYS A 50 11.26 3.63 -2.23
C LYS A 50 11.53 4.80 -3.16
N ALA A 51 12.39 5.71 -2.74
CA ALA A 51 12.81 6.87 -3.53
C ALA A 51 14.28 7.20 -3.23
N ASP A 52 15.08 7.40 -4.28
CA ASP A 52 16.51 7.74 -4.15
C ASP A 52 17.30 6.82 -3.20
N GLY A 53 16.97 5.52 -3.21
CA GLY A 53 17.60 4.51 -2.33
C GLY A 53 17.14 4.54 -0.87
N LYS A 54 16.24 5.46 -0.50
CA LYS A 54 15.62 5.54 0.83
C LYS A 54 14.24 4.91 0.84
N LEU A 55 13.86 4.36 1.98
CA LEU A 55 12.51 3.85 2.23
C LEU A 55 11.76 4.83 3.12
N PHE A 56 10.56 5.17 2.70
CA PHE A 56 9.60 5.99 3.45
C PHE A 56 8.37 5.15 3.74
N SER A 57 7.83 5.25 4.94
CA SER A 57 6.61 4.53 5.30
C SER A 57 5.56 5.50 5.83
N ALA A 58 4.31 5.28 5.44
CA ALA A 58 3.14 5.88 6.06
C ALA A 58 2.18 4.75 6.43
N PHE A 59 1.36 4.95 7.46
CA PHE A 59 0.31 4.00 7.78
C PHE A 59 -1.02 4.73 7.94
N LYS A 60 -2.10 4.01 7.67
CA LYS A 60 -3.45 4.48 7.88
C LYS A 60 -4.28 3.35 8.46
N GLU A 61 -4.93 3.63 9.58
CA GLU A 61 -5.89 2.71 10.16
C GLU A 61 -7.15 2.65 9.29
N THR A 62 -7.58 1.44 8.95
CA THR A 62 -8.81 1.20 8.18
C THR A 62 -9.71 0.25 8.96
N LYS A 63 -10.87 0.77 9.36
CA LYS A 63 -11.89 -0.01 10.08
C LYS A 63 -12.84 -0.67 9.09
N VAL A 64 -12.96 -1.99 9.18
CA VAL A 64 -13.89 -2.79 8.39
C VAL A 64 -15.15 -3.02 9.22
N THR A 65 -16.31 -2.64 8.68
CA THR A 65 -17.62 -2.82 9.34
C THR A 65 -18.27 -4.15 8.96
N LEU A 66 -18.10 -4.59 7.72
CA LEU A 66 -18.48 -5.92 7.22
C LEU A 66 -17.25 -6.52 6.51
N GLY A 67 -16.72 -7.64 7.01
CA GLY A 67 -15.52 -8.29 6.48
C GLY A 67 -15.65 -8.64 5.00
N GLY A 68 -14.97 -7.89 4.12
CA GLY A 68 -15.04 -8.08 2.66
C GLY A 68 -14.24 -9.28 2.12
N CYS A 69 -13.81 -10.19 3.01
CA CYS A 69 -13.13 -11.43 2.64
C CYS A 69 -14.07 -12.64 2.57
N GLY A 70 -15.39 -12.42 2.70
CA GLY A 70 -16.42 -13.39 2.32
C GLY A 70 -16.82 -13.15 0.86
N GLY A 71 -16.60 -14.16 0.02
CA GLY A 71 -17.33 -14.25 -1.25
C GLY A 71 -18.82 -14.41 -1.04
#